data_AF-A0A2E5KVQ4-F1
#
_entry.id   AF-A0A2E5KVQ4-F1
#
_cell.length_a   1.000
_cell.length_b   1.000
_cell.length_c   1.000
_cell.angle_alpha   90.00
_cell.angle_beta   90.00
_cell.angle_gamma   90.00
#
_symmetry.space_group_name_H-M   'P 1'
#
loop_
_entity.id
_entity.type
_entity.pdbx_description
1 polymer ?
#
loop_
_entity_poly.entity_id
_entity_poly.type
_entity_poly.pdbx_seq_one_letter_code
_entity_poly.pdbx_strand_id
1 'polypeptide(L)'
;MFDAGARDMWMSVSAERFRRLKKLVVANHEMIGGTLCGLTGSIDAWAEKFSNENVGGPARRAEYIRNELRQGMDNIRNIRMNGKKPSANG
;
A
#
# COMPACT_ATOMS: atom_id res chain seq x y z
N MET A 1 14.65 1.72 -2.03
CA MET A 1 14.58 3.18 -2.31
C MET A 1 14.85 3.97 -1.04
N PHE A 2 14.23 3.61 0.10
CA PHE A 2 14.58 4.11 1.43
C PHE A 2 16.07 3.91 1.78
N ASP A 3 16.58 2.68 1.64
CA ASP A 3 17.95 2.33 2.07
C ASP A 3 19.04 3.15 1.35
N ALA A 4 18.82 3.45 0.07
CA ALA A 4 19.74 4.27 -0.72
C ALA A 4 19.76 5.74 -0.27
N GLY A 5 18.59 6.32 0.05
CA GLY A 5 18.49 7.70 0.53
C GLY A 5 18.99 7.89 1.97
N ALA A 6 18.79 6.89 2.82
CA ALA A 6 19.31 6.90 4.20
C ALA A 6 20.85 6.85 4.22
N ARG A 7 21.46 6.04 3.34
CA ARG A 7 22.93 5.91 3.24
C ARG A 7 23.61 7.19 2.73
N ASP A 8 22.99 7.89 1.77
CA ASP A 8 23.52 9.15 1.21
C ASP A 8 23.44 10.33 2.20
N MET A 9 22.45 10.36 3.09
CA MET A 9 22.38 11.37 4.16
C MET A 9 23.58 11.28 5.12
N TRP A 10 23.98 10.05 5.47
CA TRP A 10 24.96 9.83 6.53
C TRP A 10 26.40 10.19 6.15
N MET A 11 26.67 10.34 4.86
CA MET A 11 27.99 10.78 4.37
C MET A 11 28.16 12.30 4.31
N SER A 12 27.07 13.10 4.38
CA SER A 12 27.15 14.57 4.42
C SER A 12 25.89 15.21 5.03
N VAL A 13 25.90 15.46 6.33
CA VAL A 13 24.71 15.94 7.06
C VAL A 13 24.49 17.44 6.82
N SER A 14 23.39 17.78 6.15
CA SER A 14 22.86 19.16 6.05
C SER A 14 21.39 19.20 6.46
N ALA A 15 20.91 20.37 6.92
CA ALA A 15 19.50 20.55 7.32
C ALA A 15 18.52 20.24 6.16
N GLU A 16 18.93 20.52 4.93
CA GLU A 16 18.14 20.25 3.73
C GLU A 16 18.03 18.74 3.44
N ARG A 17 19.14 18.00 3.58
CA ARG A 17 19.17 16.53 3.43
C ARG A 17 18.36 15.84 4.52
N PHE A 18 18.41 16.35 5.76
CA PHE A 18 17.56 15.86 6.85
C PHE A 18 16.07 16.05 6.56
N ARG A 19 15.67 17.22 6.04
CA ARG A 19 14.28 17.47 5.62
C ARG A 19 13.83 16.54 4.49
N ARG A 20 14.71 16.24 3.52
CA ARG A 20 14.45 15.25 2.45
C ARG A 20 14.28 13.85 3.02
N LEU A 21 15.17 13.39 3.90
CA LEU A 21 15.03 12.07 4.53
C LEU A 21 13.73 11.97 5.33
N LYS A 22 13.40 12.99 6.14
CA LYS A 22 12.13 13.03 6.88
C LYS A 22 10.92 12.86 5.95
N LYS A 23 10.89 13.56 4.82
CA LYS A 23 9.82 13.41 3.82
C LYS A 23 9.76 11.98 3.26
N LEU A 24 10.90 11.38 2.95
CA LEU A 24 10.97 9.99 2.46
C LEU A 24 10.48 8.98 3.51
N VAL A 25 10.89 9.14 4.77
CA VAL A 25 10.47 8.28 5.89
C VAL A 25 8.94 8.34 6.05
N VAL A 26 8.38 9.55 6.12
CA VAL A 26 6.94 9.78 6.29
C VAL A 26 6.16 9.18 5.12
N ALA A 27 6.54 9.51 3.87
CA ALA A 27 5.88 8.99 2.69
C ALA A 27 5.94 7.44 2.60
N ASN A 28 7.05 6.83 3.05
CA ASN A 28 7.17 5.38 3.11
C ASN A 28 6.21 4.76 4.12
N HIS A 29 6.11 5.34 5.33
CA HIS A 29 5.16 4.86 6.34
C HIS A 29 3.71 5.07 5.93
N GLU A 30 3.37 6.19 5.28
CA GLU A 30 2.04 6.43 4.71
C GLU A 30 1.69 5.39 3.63
N MET A 31 2.62 5.09 2.72
CA MET A 31 2.43 4.09 1.68
C MET A 31 2.23 2.67 2.26
N ILE A 32 3.05 2.29 3.25
CA ILE A 32 2.91 1.01 3.95
C ILE A 32 1.57 0.95 4.68
N GLY A 33 1.23 1.99 5.45
CA GLY A 33 -0.03 2.07 6.19
C GLY A 33 -1.25 2.01 5.29
N GLY A 34 -1.26 2.75 4.19
CA GLY A 34 -2.33 2.71 3.19
C GLY A 34 -2.47 1.34 2.52
N THR A 35 -1.35 0.67 2.22
CA THR A 35 -1.35 -0.68 1.65
C THR A 35 -1.95 -1.70 2.63
N LEU A 36 -1.50 -1.67 3.89
CA LEU A 36 -1.99 -2.59 4.94
C LEU A 36 -3.47 -2.33 5.28
N CYS A 37 -3.87 -1.05 5.35
CA CYS A 37 -5.26 -0.66 5.59
C CYS A 37 -6.18 -1.21 4.50
N GLY A 38 -5.85 -1.01 3.22
CA GLY A 38 -6.65 -1.53 2.12
C GLY A 38 -6.71 -3.06 2.08
N LEU A 39 -5.60 -3.75 2.40
CA LEU A 39 -5.58 -5.22 2.50
C LEU A 39 -6.49 -5.72 3.62
N THR A 40 -6.41 -5.10 4.78
CA THR A 40 -7.24 -5.44 5.95
C THR A 40 -8.72 -5.25 5.61
N GLY A 41 -9.10 -4.10 5.05
CA GLY A 41 -10.48 -3.86 4.64
C GLY A 41 -10.99 -4.84 3.58
N SER A 42 -10.11 -5.31 2.68
CA SER A 42 -10.48 -6.34 1.69
C SER A 42 -10.73 -7.71 2.34
N ILE A 43 -9.94 -8.07 3.36
CA ILE A 43 -10.11 -9.30 4.13
C ILE A 43 -11.37 -9.23 5.00
N ASP A 44 -11.59 -8.10 5.68
CA ASP A 44 -12.75 -7.89 6.54
C ASP A 44 -14.04 -7.94 5.73
N ALA A 45 -14.08 -7.30 4.56
CA ALA A 45 -15.25 -7.36 3.67
C ALA A 45 -15.55 -8.79 3.19
N TRP A 46 -14.52 -9.60 2.91
CA TRP A 46 -14.70 -11.02 2.59
C TRP A 46 -15.27 -11.79 3.80
N ALA A 47 -14.70 -11.59 4.98
CA ALA A 47 -15.11 -12.28 6.20
C ALA A 47 -16.56 -11.93 6.60
N GLU A 48 -16.95 -10.66 6.43
CA GLU A 48 -18.33 -10.22 6.68
C GLU A 48 -19.31 -10.83 5.67
N LYS A 49 -18.98 -10.77 4.37
CA LYS A 49 -19.87 -11.24 3.30
C LYS A 49 -20.01 -12.76 3.24
N PHE A 50 -19.00 -13.50 3.67
CA PHE A 50 -18.97 -14.96 3.70
C PHE A 50 -18.66 -15.50 5.11
N SER A 51 -19.39 -14.99 6.09
CA SER A 51 -19.19 -15.22 7.53
C SER A 51 -19.36 -16.66 8.02
N ASN A 52 -19.92 -17.54 7.18
CA ASN A 52 -19.95 -18.97 7.41
C ASN A 52 -19.91 -19.75 6.09
N GLU A 53 -19.62 -21.05 6.16
CA GLU A 53 -19.43 -21.92 4.99
C GLU A 53 -20.69 -22.10 4.14
N ASN A 54 -21.87 -21.90 4.73
CA ASN A 54 -23.16 -22.04 4.05
C ASN A 54 -23.57 -20.77 3.28
N VAL A 55 -22.91 -19.63 3.54
CA VAL A 55 -23.18 -18.38 2.82
C VAL A 55 -22.31 -18.30 1.58
N GLY A 56 -22.97 -18.13 0.44
CA GLY A 56 -22.34 -17.95 -0.87
C GLY A 56 -21.65 -19.22 -1.35
N GLY A 57 -22.35 -20.00 -2.17
CA GLY A 57 -21.74 -21.17 -2.83
C GLY A 57 -20.52 -20.81 -3.68
N PRO A 58 -19.73 -21.80 -4.12
CA PRO A 58 -18.46 -21.59 -4.83
C PRO A 58 -18.53 -20.60 -5.99
N ALA A 59 -19.61 -20.64 -6.78
CA ALA A 59 -19.83 -19.71 -7.89
C ALA A 59 -19.94 -18.24 -7.43
N ARG A 60 -20.69 -17.97 -6.37
CA ARG A 60 -20.89 -16.61 -5.83
C ARG A 60 -19.62 -16.05 -5.18
N ARG A 61 -18.83 -16.92 -4.54
CA ARG A 61 -17.49 -16.58 -4.02
C ARG A 61 -16.54 -16.23 -5.16
N ALA A 62 -16.52 -17.02 -6.23
CA ALA A 62 -15.69 -16.75 -7.41
C ALA A 62 -16.08 -15.43 -8.10
N GLU A 63 -17.39 -15.13 -8.16
CA GLU A 63 -17.91 -13.87 -8.69
C GLU A 63 -17.44 -12.68 -7.85
N TYR A 64 -17.58 -12.75 -6.52
CA TYR A 64 -17.09 -11.71 -5.62
C TYR A 64 -15.58 -11.49 -5.74
N ILE A 65 -14.79 -12.57 -5.84
CA ILE A 65 -13.34 -12.49 -6.07
C ILE A 65 -13.05 -11.70 -7.35
N ARG A 66 -13.73 -12.04 -8.45
CA ARG A 66 -13.48 -11.46 -9.76
C ARG A 66 -13.90 -10.00 -9.85
N ASN A 67 -15.07 -9.67 -9.29
CA ASN A 67 -15.72 -8.38 -9.54
C ASN A 67 -15.38 -7.34 -8.47
N GLU A 68 -15.24 -7.74 -7.20
CA GLU A 68 -15.10 -6.80 -6.09
C GLU A 68 -13.69 -6.84 -5.48
N LEU A 69 -13.24 -8.02 -5.02
CA LEU A 69 -11.93 -8.17 -4.36
C LEU A 69 -10.77 -7.84 -5.31
N ARG A 70 -10.81 -8.31 -6.56
CA ARG A 70 -9.76 -7.99 -7.54
C ARG A 70 -9.63 -6.49 -7.77
N GLN A 71 -10.75 -5.78 -7.89
CA GLN A 71 -10.75 -4.33 -8.04
C GLN A 71 -10.16 -3.63 -6.81
N GLY A 72 -10.54 -4.09 -5.60
CA GLY A 72 -9.94 -3.60 -4.36
C GLY A 72 -8.42 -3.78 -4.32
N MET A 73 -7.94 -4.96 -4.73
CA MET A 73 -6.51 -5.28 -4.84
C MET A 73 -5.77 -4.42 -5.86
N ASP A 74 -6.40 -4.12 -7.00
CA ASP A 74 -5.82 -3.23 -8.01
C ASP A 74 -5.69 -1.78 -7.49
N ASN A 75 -6.68 -1.31 -6.71
CA ASN A 75 -6.59 0.00 -6.05
C ASN A 75 -5.45 0.07 -5.03
N ILE A 76 -5.27 -0.98 -4.21
CA ILE A 76 -4.15 -1.09 -3.26
C ILE A 76 -2.81 -1.09 -3.99
N ARG A 77 -2.72 -1.80 -5.12
CA ARG A 77 -1.52 -1.81 -5.96
C ARG A 77 -1.21 -0.41 -6.46
N ASN A 78 -2.21 0.38 -6.84
CA ASN A 78 -2.02 1.76 -7.27
C ASN A 78 -1.52 2.67 -6.14
N ILE A 79 -2.00 2.50 -4.90
CA ILE A 79 -1.46 3.22 -3.72
C ILE A 79 0.04 2.96 -3.57
N ARG A 80 0.46 1.70 -3.64
CA ARG A 80 1.88 1.33 -3.58
C ARG A 80 2.69 1.91 -4.75
N MET A 81 2.15 1.89 -5.96
CA MET A 81 2.85 2.38 -7.16
C MET A 81 2.96 3.92 -7.20
N ASN A 82 1.94 4.62 -6.71
CA ASN A 82 1.93 6.07 -6.60
C ASN A 82 2.89 6.55 -5.50
N GLY A 83 2.99 5.81 -4.39
CA GLY A 83 4.05 6.03 -3.39
C GLY A 83 5.47 5.70 -3.86
N LYS A 84 5.63 5.06 -5.04
CA LYS A 84 6.93 4.68 -5.61
C LYS A 84 7.48 5.69 -6.62
N LYS A 85 6.70 6.67 -7.10
CA LYS A 85 7.23 7.69 -8.03
C LYS A 85 8.19 8.61 -7.28
N PRO A 86 9.51 8.60 -7.60
CA PRO A 86 10.34 9.74 -7.23
C PRO A 86 9.78 10.95 -7.99
N SER A 87 9.69 12.09 -7.31
CA SER A 87 9.63 13.38 -7.98
C SER A 87 10.87 13.45 -8.89
N ALA A 88 10.68 13.16 -10.17
CA ALA A 88 11.62 13.50 -11.21
C ALA A 88 11.53 15.02 -11.34
N ASN A 89 12.42 15.72 -10.65
CA ASN A 89 12.79 17.09 -10.93
C ASN A 89 14.25 17.26 -10.49
N GLY A 90 15.12 17.24 -11.50
CA GLY A 90 16.52 17.61 -11.49
C GLY A 90 16.85 18.00 -12.92
#